data_AF-X6NHZ2-F1
#
_entry.id   AF-X6NHZ2-F1
#
_cell.length_a   1.000
_cell.length_b   1.000
_cell.length_c   1.000
_cell.angle_alpha   90.00
_cell.angle_beta   90.00
_cell.angle_gamma   90.00
#
_symmetry.space_group_name_H-M   'P 1'
#
loop_
_entity.id
_entity.type
_entity.pdbx_description
1 polymer ?
#
loop_
_entity_poly.entity_id
_entity_poly.type
_entity_poly.pdbx_seq_one_letter_code
_entity_poly.pdbx_strand_id
1 'polypeptide(L)'
;MSPEERLKYFQDLSVSREQELHEQQRINKYLTNELTIHNREIDLLRQLLKQSVELLRQNLQYKYDLVISKGIADEVNDKVRAIKLDLDNAQKVKDERALRVHRRDYEILELLATCLSEKMYFHAHLVFHCLDEVLRDSMPLTQQFLLGYTTLNKTSGK
;
A
#
# COMPACT_ATOMS: atom_id res chain seq x y z
N MET A 1 5.92 -5.83 -58.91
CA MET A 1 4.98 -6.49 -57.99
C MET A 1 3.57 -6.43 -58.57
N SER A 2 3.03 -7.58 -58.93
CA SER A 2 1.69 -7.69 -59.51
C SER A 2 0.60 -7.36 -58.48
N PRO A 3 -0.63 -7.02 -58.91
CA PRO A 3 -1.76 -6.83 -57.99
C PRO A 3 -2.05 -8.08 -57.13
N GLU A 4 -1.87 -9.28 -57.68
CA GLU A 4 -2.08 -10.55 -56.98
C GLU A 4 -1.02 -10.79 -55.89
N GLU A 5 0.25 -10.47 -56.18
CA GLU A 5 1.35 -10.53 -55.20
C GLU A 5 1.11 -9.57 -54.03
N ARG A 6 0.53 -8.39 -54.31
CA ARG A 6 0.17 -7.40 -53.26
C ARG A 6 -0.99 -7.90 -52.40
N LEU A 7 -2.04 -8.47 -53.01
CA LEU A 7 -3.17 -9.04 -52.29
C LEU A 7 -2.72 -10.17 -51.36
N LYS A 8 -1.87 -11.07 -51.85
CA LYS A 8 -1.30 -12.15 -51.05
C LYS A 8 -0.45 -11.62 -49.88
N TYR A 9 0.40 -10.63 -50.14
CA TYR A 9 1.19 -9.97 -49.09
C TYR A 9 0.32 -9.36 -47.99
N PHE A 10 -0.76 -8.65 -48.34
CA PHE A 10 -1.68 -8.08 -47.35
C PHE A 10 -2.43 -9.15 -46.55
N GLN A 11 -2.83 -10.26 -47.19
CA GLN A 11 -3.44 -11.40 -46.50
C GLN A 11 -2.47 -12.03 -45.51
N ASP A 12 -1.24 -12.33 -45.92
CA ASP A 12 -0.22 -12.93 -45.05
C ASP A 12 0.10 -12.00 -43.86
N LEU A 13 0.15 -10.68 -44.09
CA LEU A 13 0.37 -9.69 -43.03
C LEU A 13 -0.81 -9.61 -42.05
N SER A 14 -2.04 -9.76 -42.54
CA SER A 14 -3.24 -9.77 -41.69
C SER A 14 -3.28 -11.00 -40.78
N VAL A 15 -2.98 -12.18 -41.33
CA VAL A 15 -2.92 -13.44 -40.58
C VAL A 15 -1.80 -13.39 -39.53
N SER A 16 -0.62 -12.88 -39.89
CA SER A 16 0.50 -12.73 -38.94
C SER A 16 0.14 -11.80 -37.78
N ARG A 17 -0.53 -10.67 -38.05
CA ARG A 17 -0.98 -9.73 -37.00
C ARG A 17 -2.06 -10.33 -36.10
N GLU A 18 -2.97 -11.12 -36.67
CA GLU A 18 -4.01 -11.81 -35.90
C GLU A 18 -3.40 -12.85 -34.96
N GLN A 19 -2.39 -13.59 -35.42
CA GLN A 19 -1.63 -14.53 -34.60
C GLN A 19 -0.88 -13.82 -33.46
N GLU A 20 -0.17 -12.72 -33.75
CA GLU A 20 0.51 -11.91 -32.73
C GLU A 20 -0.48 -11.37 -31.69
N LEU A 21 -1.65 -10.91 -32.12
CA LEU A 21 -2.70 -10.43 -31.21
C LEU A 21 -3.20 -11.54 -30.28
N HIS A 22 -3.42 -12.75 -30.80
CA HIS A 22 -3.84 -13.89 -29.99
C HIS A 22 -2.77 -14.32 -28.98
N GLU A 23 -1.49 -14.30 -29.38
CA GLU A 23 -0.36 -14.55 -28.48
C GLU A 23 -0.33 -13.52 -27.34
N GLN A 24 -0.46 -12.23 -27.67
CA GLN A 24 -0.51 -11.15 -26.68
C GLN A 24 -1.71 -11.26 -25.73
N GLN A 25 -2.89 -11.62 -26.25
CA GLN A 25 -4.07 -11.87 -25.42
C GLN A 25 -3.87 -13.03 -24.46
N ARG A 26 -3.23 -14.12 -24.92
CA ARG A 26 -2.91 -15.28 -24.08
C ARG A 26 -1.92 -14.92 -22.98
N ILE A 27 -0.86 -14.18 -23.30
CA ILE A 27 0.13 -13.70 -22.33
C ILE A 27 -0.52 -12.78 -21.30
N ASN A 28 -1.33 -11.81 -21.74
CA ASN A 28 -2.04 -10.91 -20.83
C ASN A 28 -2.98 -11.66 -19.89
N LYS A 29 -3.71 -12.67 -20.39
CA LYS A 29 -4.58 -13.51 -19.56
C LYS A 29 -3.79 -14.26 -18.51
N TYR A 30 -2.63 -14.81 -18.87
CA TYR A 30 -1.74 -15.48 -17.93
C TYR A 30 -1.22 -14.51 -16.85
N LEU A 31 -0.66 -13.37 -17.25
CA LEU A 31 -0.14 -12.36 -16.32
C LEU A 31 -1.21 -11.82 -15.38
N THR A 32 -2.44 -11.62 -15.87
CA THR A 32 -3.57 -11.18 -15.04
C THR A 32 -3.93 -12.21 -13.97
N ASN A 33 -3.89 -13.50 -14.33
CA ASN A 33 -4.13 -14.57 -13.37
C ASN A 33 -3.02 -14.65 -12.31
N GLU A 34 -1.74 -14.58 -12.72
CA GLU A 34 -0.60 -14.57 -11.79
C GLU A 34 -0.67 -13.37 -10.83
N LEU A 35 -0.95 -12.17 -11.34
CA LEU A 35 -1.14 -10.98 -10.50
C LEU A 35 -2.30 -11.15 -9.50
N THR A 36 -3.38 -11.80 -9.92
CA THR A 36 -4.52 -12.09 -9.04
C THR A 36 -4.15 -13.08 -7.93
N ILE A 37 -3.36 -14.12 -8.26
CA ILE A 37 -2.87 -15.11 -7.29
C ILE A 37 -1.94 -14.43 -6.29
N HIS A 38 -0.94 -13.69 -6.76
CA HIS A 38 0.01 -13.01 -5.88
C HIS A 38 -0.66 -11.96 -4.99
N ASN A 39 -1.66 -11.22 -5.47
CA ASN A 39 -2.42 -10.31 -4.62
C ASN A 39 -3.14 -11.06 -3.48
N ARG A 40 -3.72 -12.24 -3.76
CA ARG A 40 -4.34 -13.08 -2.72
C ARG A 40 -3.31 -13.61 -1.72
N GLU A 41 -2.13 -14.03 -2.19
CA GLU A 41 -1.03 -14.48 -1.33
C GLU A 41 -0.54 -13.36 -0.42
N ILE A 42 -0.38 -12.15 -0.95
CA ILE A 42 0.00 -10.95 -0.19
C ILE A 42 -1.05 -10.66 0.89
N ASP A 43 -2.33 -10.72 0.56
CA ASP A 43 -3.40 -10.48 1.53
C ASP A 43 -3.43 -11.55 2.63
N LEU A 44 -3.20 -12.82 2.29
CA LEU A 44 -3.06 -13.90 3.26
C LEU A 44 -1.86 -13.68 4.19
N LEU A 45 -0.69 -13.31 3.64
CA LEU A 45 0.50 -13.00 4.42
C LEU A 45 0.28 -11.81 5.35
N ARG A 46 -0.44 -10.78 4.90
CA ARG A 46 -0.85 -9.64 5.76
C ARG A 46 -1.75 -10.07 6.91
N GLN A 47 -2.71 -10.97 6.67
CA GLN A 47 -3.58 -11.51 7.71
C GLN A 47 -2.80 -12.35 8.74
N LEU A 48 -1.92 -13.23 8.27
CA LEU A 48 -1.05 -14.04 9.14
C LEU A 48 -0.11 -13.18 9.98
N LEU A 49 0.46 -12.13 9.38
CA LEU A 49 1.28 -11.16 10.09
C LEU A 49 0.47 -10.48 11.19
N LYS A 50 -0.73 -9.98 10.88
CA LYS A 50 -1.63 -9.36 11.89
C LYS A 50 -1.90 -10.30 13.07
N GLN A 51 -2.30 -11.55 12.79
CA GLN A 51 -2.55 -12.55 13.84
C GLN A 51 -1.30 -12.84 14.69
N SER A 52 -0.15 -12.99 14.03
CA SER A 52 1.12 -13.26 14.73
C SER A 52 1.49 -12.12 15.69
N VAL A 53 1.20 -10.88 15.30
CA VAL A 53 1.48 -9.69 16.13
C VAL A 53 0.50 -9.57 17.28
N GLU A 54 -0.79 -9.83 17.06
CA GLU A 54 -1.79 -9.86 18.12
C GLU A 54 -1.42 -10.88 19.20
N LEU A 55 -0.97 -12.08 18.80
CA LEU A 55 -0.48 -13.12 19.71
C LEU A 55 0.79 -12.70 20.46
N LEU A 56 1.75 -12.07 19.78
CA LEU A 56 2.95 -11.52 20.44
C LEU A 56 2.58 -10.47 21.50
N ARG A 57 1.60 -9.60 21.22
CA ARG A 57 1.13 -8.56 22.16
C ARG A 57 0.49 -9.15 23.42
N GLN A 58 -0.31 -10.22 23.28
CA GLN A 58 -0.90 -10.92 24.43
C GLN A 58 0.18 -11.49 25.36
N ASN A 59 1.31 -11.93 24.79
CA ASN A 59 2.42 -12.53 25.55
C ASN A 59 3.44 -11.50 26.08
N LEU A 60 3.53 -10.31 25.48
CA LEU A 60 4.49 -9.24 25.82
C LEU A 60 3.83 -8.06 26.55
N GLN A 61 2.89 -8.34 27.45
CA GLN A 61 2.13 -7.32 28.18
C GLN A 61 2.97 -6.60 29.25
N TYR A 62 4.22 -6.20 29.00
CA TYR A 62 4.99 -5.34 29.92
C TYR A 62 6.06 -4.48 29.24
N LYS A 63 6.19 -3.25 29.76
CA LYS A 63 7.41 -2.45 30.00
C LYS A 63 7.84 -1.27 29.12
N TYR A 64 6.99 -0.65 28.32
CA TYR A 64 7.31 0.68 27.81
C TYR A 64 6.15 1.67 27.96
N ASP A 65 6.27 2.57 28.94
CA ASP A 65 5.53 3.85 29.01
C ASP A 65 6.02 4.81 27.92
N LEU A 66 6.13 4.32 26.68
CA LEU A 66 6.26 5.20 25.53
C LEU A 66 4.89 5.83 25.35
N VAL A 67 4.76 7.09 25.74
CA VAL A 67 3.60 7.91 25.44
C VAL A 67 3.94 8.70 24.19
N ILE A 68 3.04 8.70 23.21
CA ILE A 68 3.19 9.57 22.04
C ILE A 68 3.30 11.02 22.51
N SER A 69 4.32 11.74 22.02
CA SER A 69 4.44 13.16 22.32
C SER A 69 3.33 13.93 21.61
N LYS A 70 3.00 15.11 22.13
CA LYS A 70 2.06 16.01 21.46
C LYS A 70 2.48 16.29 20.00
N GLY A 71 3.78 16.43 19.74
CA GLY A 71 4.30 16.65 18.38
C GLY A 71 4.01 15.50 17.41
N ILE A 72 4.08 14.25 17.87
CA ILE A 72 3.72 13.08 17.05
C ILE A 72 2.20 13.07 16.77
N ALA A 73 1.40 13.35 17.79
CA ALA A 73 -0.06 13.42 17.64
C ALA A 73 -0.47 14.55 16.67
N ASP A 74 0.14 15.73 16.80
CA ASP A 74 -0.10 16.88 15.93
C ASP A 74 0.31 16.56 14.47
N GLU A 75 1.47 15.94 14.26
CA GLU A 75 1.95 15.53 12.92
C GLU A 75 0.97 14.58 12.21
N VAL A 76 0.51 13.53 12.90
CA VAL A 76 -0.49 12.59 12.34
C VAL A 76 -1.81 13.31 12.04
N ASN A 77 -2.29 14.14 12.97
CA ASN A 77 -3.55 14.87 12.80
C ASN A 77 -3.49 15.89 11.65
N ASP A 78 -2.36 16.55 11.45
CA ASP A 78 -2.16 17.49 10.34
C ASP A 78 -2.18 16.76 9.00
N LYS A 79 -1.60 15.56 8.91
CA LYS A 79 -1.67 14.73 7.69
C LYS A 79 -3.07 14.22 7.42
N VAL A 80 -3.80 13.78 8.45
CA VAL A 80 -5.21 13.39 8.33
C VAL A 80 -6.03 14.58 7.81
N ARG A 81 -5.80 15.79 8.32
CA ARG A 81 -6.48 17.00 7.88
C ARG A 81 -6.16 17.37 6.44
N ALA A 82 -4.88 17.28 6.05
CA ALA A 82 -4.43 17.55 4.69
C ALA A 82 -5.09 16.57 3.69
N ILE A 83 -5.07 15.28 3.98
CA ILE A 83 -5.69 14.28 3.10
C ILE A 83 -7.22 14.45 3.00
N LYS A 84 -7.90 14.83 4.09
CA LYS A 84 -9.34 15.18 4.03
C LYS A 84 -9.60 16.33 3.06
N LEU A 85 -8.74 17.36 3.09
CA LEU A 85 -8.84 18.49 2.17
C LEU A 85 -8.59 18.05 0.72
N ASP A 86 -7.59 17.19 0.49
CA ASP A 86 -7.28 16.65 -0.84
C ASP A 86 -8.41 15.76 -1.38
N LEU A 87 -9.07 14.98 -0.53
CA LEU A 87 -10.28 14.21 -0.85
C LEU A 87 -11.42 15.13 -1.28
N ASP A 88 -11.70 16.19 -0.52
CA ASP A 88 -12.74 17.16 -0.84
C ASP A 88 -12.44 17.88 -2.16
N ASN A 89 -11.18 18.21 -2.41
CA ASN A 89 -10.74 18.85 -3.65
C ASN A 89 -10.89 17.90 -4.85
N ALA A 90 -10.41 16.66 -4.73
CA ALA A 90 -10.55 15.63 -5.75
C ALA A 90 -12.03 15.35 -6.08
N GLN A 91 -12.91 15.36 -5.07
CA GLN A 91 -14.34 15.22 -5.24
C GLN A 91 -14.95 16.39 -6.04
N LYS A 92 -14.54 17.63 -5.74
CA LYS A 92 -15.02 18.82 -6.46
C LYS A 92 -14.61 18.82 -7.93
N VAL A 93 -13.39 18.39 -8.24
CA VAL A 93 -12.89 18.32 -9.63
C VAL A 93 -13.24 17.02 -10.35
N LYS A 94 -13.94 16.08 -9.67
CA LYS A 94 -14.34 14.77 -10.17
C LYS A 94 -13.16 13.93 -10.69
N ASP A 95 -12.02 14.02 -10.02
CA ASP A 95 -10.85 13.19 -10.32
C ASP A 95 -10.95 11.85 -9.58
N GLU A 96 -11.53 10.85 -10.26
CA GLU A 96 -11.70 9.48 -9.77
C GLU A 96 -10.38 8.79 -9.40
N ARG A 97 -9.28 9.14 -10.06
CA ARG A 97 -7.97 8.54 -9.75
C ARG A 97 -7.43 9.11 -8.45
N ALA A 98 -7.44 10.43 -8.31
CA ALA A 98 -7.02 11.11 -7.09
C ALA A 98 -7.87 10.68 -5.89
N LEU A 99 -9.20 10.58 -6.06
CA LEU A 99 -10.12 10.10 -5.03
C LEU A 99 -9.74 8.73 -4.47
N ARG A 100 -9.43 7.76 -5.34
CA ARG A 100 -9.01 6.42 -4.88
C ARG A 100 -7.71 6.44 -4.09
N VAL A 101 -6.72 7.21 -4.54
CA VAL A 101 -5.41 7.31 -3.87
C VAL A 101 -5.57 7.98 -2.50
N HIS A 102 -6.19 9.17 -2.46
CA HIS A 102 -6.37 9.89 -1.21
C HIS A 102 -7.26 9.13 -0.21
N ARG A 103 -8.25 8.35 -0.69
CA ARG A 103 -9.09 7.52 0.19
C ARG A 103 -8.28 6.40 0.82
N ARG A 104 -7.46 5.69 0.03
CA ARG A 104 -6.55 4.67 0.55
C ARG A 104 -5.62 5.27 1.61
N ASP A 105 -4.99 6.39 1.30
CA ASP A 105 -4.02 7.01 2.20
C ASP A 105 -4.70 7.53 3.48
N TYR A 106 -5.94 8.02 3.37
CA TYR A 106 -6.79 8.40 4.51
C TYR A 106 -7.06 7.21 5.44
N GLU A 107 -7.51 6.07 4.90
CA GLU A 107 -7.81 4.87 5.66
C GLU A 107 -6.57 4.35 6.41
N ILE A 108 -5.39 4.39 5.76
CA ILE A 108 -4.13 3.99 6.38
C ILE A 108 -3.74 4.97 7.50
N LEU A 109 -3.90 6.29 7.30
CA LEU A 109 -3.64 7.28 8.34
C LEU A 109 -4.59 7.17 9.54
N GLU A 110 -5.88 6.91 9.32
CA GLU A 110 -6.83 6.67 10.42
C GLU A 110 -6.48 5.40 11.21
N LEU A 111 -6.10 4.33 10.51
CA LEU A 111 -5.64 3.10 11.16
C LEU A 111 -4.35 3.34 11.95
N LEU A 112 -3.42 4.14 11.42
CA LEU A 112 -2.20 4.53 12.11
C LEU A 112 -2.53 5.33 13.38
N ALA A 113 -3.41 6.33 13.28
CA ALA A 113 -3.82 7.14 14.43
C ALA A 113 -4.46 6.28 15.53
N THR A 114 -5.33 5.34 15.14
CA THR A 114 -5.94 4.37 16.05
C THR A 114 -4.89 3.50 16.74
N CYS A 115 -3.95 2.95 15.97
CA CYS A 115 -2.86 2.14 16.51
C CYS A 115 -2.01 2.93 17.52
N LEU A 116 -1.71 4.19 17.22
CA LEU A 116 -0.93 5.06 18.12
C LEU A 116 -1.70 5.37 19.41
N SER A 117 -3.01 5.68 19.32
CA SER A 117 -3.84 5.97 20.49
C SER A 117 -4.04 4.76 21.41
N GLU A 118 -4.14 3.56 20.83
CA GLU A 118 -4.31 2.31 21.57
C GLU A 118 -2.97 1.68 22.02
N LYS A 119 -1.87 2.43 21.88
CA LYS A 119 -0.50 1.99 22.20
C LYS A 119 -0.10 0.70 21.48
N MET A 120 -0.61 0.49 20.26
CA MET A 120 -0.31 -0.64 19.38
C MET A 120 0.91 -0.34 18.50
N TYR A 121 2.04 0.03 19.10
CA TYR A 121 3.18 0.59 18.35
C TYR A 121 3.81 -0.34 17.32
N PHE A 122 3.76 -1.66 17.53
CA PHE A 122 4.15 -2.60 16.48
C PHE A 122 3.21 -2.54 15.26
N HIS A 123 1.89 -2.53 15.47
CA HIS A 123 0.91 -2.39 14.39
C HIS A 123 1.03 -1.02 13.72
N ALA A 124 1.22 0.04 14.51
CA ALA A 124 1.49 1.37 13.99
C ALA A 124 2.72 1.38 13.07
N HIS A 125 3.80 0.68 13.44
CA HIS A 125 4.98 0.53 12.60
C HIS A 125 4.67 -0.17 11.27
N LEU A 126 3.94 -1.28 11.29
CA LEU A 126 3.53 -1.97 10.06
C LEU A 126 2.65 -1.09 9.17
N VAL A 127 1.64 -0.43 9.75
CA VAL A 127 0.69 0.43 9.04
C VAL A 127 1.40 1.65 8.46
N PHE A 128 2.36 2.23 9.19
CA PHE A 128 3.17 3.35 8.70
C PHE A 128 3.97 3.00 7.43
N HIS A 129 4.41 1.76 7.29
CA HIS A 129 5.08 1.28 6.07
C HIS A 129 4.14 0.99 4.90
N CYS A 130 2.82 0.95 5.12
CA CYS A 130 1.83 0.87 4.05
C CYS A 130 1.54 2.24 3.40
N LEU A 131 1.95 3.35 4.03
CA LEU A 131 1.83 4.68 3.45
C LEU A 131 2.77 4.85 2.27
N ASP A 132 2.36 5.69 1.32
CA ASP A 132 3.23 6.15 0.25
C ASP A 132 4.51 6.80 0.81
N GLU A 133 5.63 6.60 0.11
CA GLU A 133 6.95 7.06 0.56
C GLU A 133 6.98 8.57 0.78
N VAL A 134 6.34 9.36 -0.10
CA VAL A 134 6.29 10.82 0.05
C VAL A 134 5.55 11.22 1.33
N LEU A 135 4.46 10.52 1.64
CA LEU A 135 3.67 10.79 2.83
C LEU A 135 4.46 10.41 4.09
N ARG A 136 5.12 9.25 4.06
CA ARG A 136 5.92 8.72 5.14
C ARG A 136 7.11 9.62 5.48
N ASP A 137 7.85 10.07 4.47
CA ASP A 137 9.02 10.95 4.64
C ASP A 137 8.63 12.33 5.19
N SER A 138 7.36 12.71 4.99
CA SER A 138 6.79 13.94 5.53
C SER A 138 6.33 13.83 6.99
N MET A 139 6.54 12.69 7.64
CA MET A 139 6.20 12.40 9.05
C MET A 139 7.43 11.95 9.89
N PRO A 140 8.51 12.76 9.96
CA PRO A 140 9.76 12.36 10.59
C PRO A 140 9.64 12.07 12.09
N LEU A 141 8.76 12.74 12.84
CA LEU A 141 8.62 12.49 14.28
C LEU A 141 8.01 11.11 14.54
N THR A 142 6.97 10.77 13.79
CA THR A 142 6.29 9.47 13.81
C THR A 142 7.26 8.37 13.38
N GLN A 143 8.03 8.58 12.32
CA GLN A 143 9.03 7.63 11.85
C GLN A 143 10.11 7.35 12.90
N GLN A 144 10.69 8.39 13.49
CA GLN A 144 11.71 8.24 14.54
C GLN A 144 11.17 7.50 15.76
N PHE A 145 9.95 7.83 16.20
CA PHE A 145 9.30 7.14 17.32
C PHE A 145 9.11 5.64 17.06
N LEU A 146 8.60 5.27 15.89
CA LEU A 146 8.34 3.87 15.53
C LEU A 146 9.65 3.08 15.33
N LEU A 147 10.69 3.70 14.78
CA LEU A 147 12.03 3.10 14.70
C LEU A 147 12.66 2.92 16.09
N GLY A 148 12.51 3.90 16.98
CA GLY A 148 12.95 3.81 18.38
C GLY A 148 12.27 2.64 19.11
N TYR A 149 10.95 2.48 18.93
CA TYR A 149 10.22 1.36 19.52
C TYR A 149 10.70 -0.01 19.05
N THR A 150 10.90 -0.19 17.74
CA THR A 150 11.33 -1.49 17.19
C THR A 150 12.76 -1.87 17.56
N THR A 151 13.64 -0.88 17.76
CA THR A 151 15.02 -1.09 18.21
C THR A 151 15.11 -1.41 19.70
N LEU A 152 14.31 -0.78 20.56
CA LEU A 152 14.23 -1.08 22.00
C LEU A 152 13.82 -2.53 22.27
N ASN A 153 12.87 -3.06 21.50
CA ASN A 153 12.46 -4.47 21.60
C ASN A 153 13.58 -5.45 21.23
N LYS A 154 14.54 -5.08 20.38
CA LYS A 154 15.68 -5.95 20.03
C LYS A 154 16.71 -6.05 21.15
N THR A 155 16.83 -5.05 22.02
CA THR A 155 17.82 -5.02 23.11
C THR A 155 17.34 -5.69 24.39
N SER A 156 16.03 -5.79 24.62
CA SER A 156 15.44 -6.40 25.82
C SER A 156 15.27 -7.93 25.76
N GLY A 157 15.79 -8.58 24.71
CA GLY A 157 15.74 -10.04 24.52
C GLY A 157 17.04 -10.78 24.89
N LYS A 158 17.83 -10.27 25.84
CA LYS A 158 18.98 -10.97 26.42
C LYS A 158 18.75 -11.27 27.88
#